data_AF-A0A384AID0-F1
#
_entry.id   AF-A0A384AID0-F1
#
_cell.length_a   1.000
_cell.length_b   1.000
_cell.length_c   1.000
_cell.angle_alpha   90.00
_cell.angle_beta   90.00
_cell.angle_gamma   90.00
#
_symmetry.space_group_name_H-M   'P 1'
#
loop_
_entity.id
_entity.type
_entity.pdbx_description
1 polymer ?
#
loop_
_entity_poly.entity_id
_entity_poly.type
_entity_poly.pdbx_seq_one_letter_code
_entity_poly.pdbx_strand_id
1 'polypeptide(L)'
;MRLTGGQSSLLMALLLLLTCLYPGMSLERISYAPQLSSATLAGRLTQSTFTLEQPRGQFSHLNISDFDAIWLVLAHSNGGHQNFTAPQRVEDTPVPANFPQRGYYVTLRANRALYPGGQPGNQLRVLRVGNDTRCSPMTRGCNHPLLGPGPYRVKFLVVRDRGPMAETEWSSETRLQQAEALQAAPGPQSADTVVIVAIPSVLLAILLTALLTLLIYTCYDTCGSTSISGPGELVCMRRYNTHHMFSPSAERGF
;
A
#
# COMPACT_ATOMS: atom_id res chain seq x y z
N MET A 1 -61.51 37.15 -39.55
CA MET A 1 -61.78 36.08 -38.57
C MET A 1 -60.52 35.24 -38.35
N ARG A 2 -60.34 34.80 -37.10
CA ARG A 2 -59.12 34.28 -36.46
C ARG A 2 -58.38 33.16 -37.21
N LEU A 3 -57.07 33.35 -37.40
CA LEU A 3 -56.08 32.27 -37.60
C LEU A 3 -55.15 32.23 -36.36
N THR A 4 -55.72 31.96 -35.19
CA THR A 4 -55.00 31.90 -33.91
C THR A 4 -55.43 30.71 -33.04
N GLY A 5 -55.88 29.61 -33.67
CA GLY A 5 -56.32 28.40 -32.97
C GLY A 5 -55.32 27.23 -33.02
N GLY A 6 -54.63 27.03 -34.15
CA GLY A 6 -53.80 25.84 -34.37
C GLY A 6 -52.41 25.87 -33.75
N GLN A 7 -51.73 27.04 -33.79
CA GLN A 7 -50.39 27.20 -33.21
C GLN A 7 -50.37 27.06 -31.69
N SER A 8 -51.41 27.56 -31.01
CA SER A 8 -51.52 27.46 -29.56
C SER A 8 -51.76 26.02 -29.10
N SER A 9 -52.54 25.23 -29.84
CA SER A 9 -52.80 23.83 -29.52
C SER A 9 -51.55 22.95 -29.66
N LEU A 10 -50.77 23.14 -30.73
CA LEU A 10 -49.50 22.43 -30.94
C LEU A 10 -48.43 22.82 -29.91
N LEU A 11 -48.36 24.09 -29.56
CA LEU A 11 -47.42 24.58 -28.54
C LEU A 11 -47.80 24.08 -27.14
N MET A 12 -49.09 24.01 -26.82
CA MET A 12 -49.59 23.40 -25.58
C MET A 12 -49.38 21.88 -25.56
N ALA A 13 -49.60 21.17 -26.67
CA ALA A 13 -49.33 19.74 -26.78
C ALA A 13 -47.83 19.42 -26.65
N LEU A 14 -46.96 20.28 -27.21
CA LEU A 14 -45.51 20.18 -27.06
C LEU A 14 -45.08 20.49 -25.62
N LEU A 15 -45.68 21.50 -24.96
CA LEU A 15 -45.44 21.81 -23.56
C LEU A 15 -45.87 20.64 -22.64
N LEU A 16 -47.02 20.03 -22.93
CA LEU A 16 -47.53 18.82 -22.25
C LEU A 16 -46.65 17.59 -22.51
N LEU A 17 -46.09 17.44 -23.71
CA LEU A 17 -45.11 16.39 -23.98
C LEU A 17 -43.79 16.64 -23.23
N LEU A 18 -43.34 17.90 -23.14
CA LEU A 18 -42.14 18.27 -22.39
C LEU A 18 -42.31 18.06 -20.88
N THR A 19 -43.50 18.31 -20.31
CA THR A 19 -43.78 18.01 -18.90
C THR A 19 -43.95 16.52 -18.65
N CYS A 20 -44.41 15.74 -19.64
CA CYS A 20 -44.45 14.27 -19.58
C CYS A 20 -43.07 13.60 -19.79
N LEU A 21 -42.07 14.30 -20.33
CA LEU A 21 -40.74 13.75 -20.63
C LEU A 21 -39.78 13.70 -19.43
N TYR A 22 -40.17 14.22 -18.27
CA TYR A 22 -39.41 14.02 -17.04
C TYR A 22 -40.36 13.81 -15.85
N PRO A 23 -40.85 12.59 -15.60
CA PRO A 23 -40.94 12.16 -14.22
C PRO A 23 -39.49 12.08 -13.75
N GLY A 24 -38.94 13.20 -13.28
CA GLY A 24 -37.77 13.14 -12.42
C GLY A 24 -38.17 12.22 -11.28
N MET A 25 -37.68 10.98 -11.31
CA MET A 25 -37.88 10.04 -10.22
C MET A 25 -37.28 10.73 -9.00
N SER A 26 -38.14 11.30 -8.17
CA SER A 26 -37.70 12.00 -6.96
C SER A 26 -36.96 10.96 -6.13
N LEU A 27 -35.70 11.24 -5.84
CA LEU A 27 -34.86 10.36 -5.03
C LEU A 27 -35.49 10.25 -3.65
N GLU A 28 -35.96 9.06 -3.29
CA GLU A 28 -36.64 8.84 -2.02
C GLU A 28 -35.66 9.03 -0.85
N ARG A 29 -36.08 9.75 0.19
CA ARG A 29 -35.21 10.04 1.32
C ARG A 29 -35.59 9.19 2.54
N ILE A 30 -34.64 8.38 2.97
CA ILE A 30 -34.79 7.48 4.12
C ILE A 30 -34.31 8.23 5.36
N SER A 31 -35.18 8.39 6.36
CA SER A 31 -34.86 9.03 7.64
C SER A 31 -34.00 8.12 8.53
N TYR A 32 -32.77 7.89 8.09
CA TYR A 32 -31.74 7.12 8.78
C TYR A 32 -30.40 7.78 8.51
N ALA A 33 -29.54 7.88 9.53
CA ALA A 33 -28.17 8.32 9.36
C ALA A 33 -27.24 7.19 9.82
N PRO A 34 -26.25 6.75 9.02
CA PRO A 34 -25.29 5.77 9.47
C PRO A 34 -24.54 6.27 10.70
N GLN A 35 -24.28 5.38 11.66
CA GLN A 35 -23.59 5.71 12.90
C GLN A 35 -22.42 4.76 13.13
N LEU A 36 -21.37 5.26 13.79
CA LEU A 36 -20.28 4.41 14.27
C LEU A 36 -20.85 3.36 15.23
N SER A 37 -20.29 2.15 15.15
CA SER A 37 -20.78 1.07 16.00
C SER A 37 -20.68 1.43 17.49
N SER A 38 -21.71 1.12 18.25
CA SER A 38 -21.79 1.27 19.70
C SER A 38 -21.02 0.18 20.45
N ALA A 39 -20.67 -0.92 19.77
CA ALA A 39 -19.91 -2.02 20.36
C ALA A 39 -18.49 -1.59 20.74
N THR A 40 -18.00 -2.14 21.85
CA THR A 40 -16.61 -1.97 22.32
C THR A 40 -15.67 -2.79 21.44
N LEU A 41 -15.23 -2.20 20.33
CA LEU A 41 -14.35 -2.83 19.35
C LEU A 41 -13.01 -2.10 19.31
N ALA A 42 -11.91 -2.83 19.48
CA ALA A 42 -10.56 -2.26 19.29
C ALA A 42 -10.40 -1.65 17.88
N GLY A 43 -11.00 -2.29 16.87
CA GLY A 43 -11.05 -1.82 15.48
C GLY A 43 -12.20 -0.85 15.16
N ARG A 44 -12.81 -0.19 16.15
CA ARG A 44 -13.92 0.76 15.92
C ARG A 44 -13.47 1.92 15.03
N LEU A 45 -12.30 2.49 15.33
CA LEU A 45 -11.59 3.49 14.55
C LEU A 45 -10.12 3.08 14.50
N THR A 46 -9.56 3.00 13.30
CA THR A 46 -8.11 2.80 13.09
C THR A 46 -7.58 3.92 12.21
N GLN A 47 -6.34 3.83 11.73
CA GLN A 47 -5.75 4.81 10.82
C GLN A 47 -6.34 4.79 9.40
N SER A 48 -6.96 3.69 9.01
CA SER A 48 -7.44 3.47 7.64
C SER A 48 -8.82 2.84 7.56
N THR A 49 -9.44 2.55 8.71
CA THR A 49 -10.76 1.90 8.78
C THR A 49 -11.61 2.49 9.89
N PHE A 50 -12.93 2.43 9.71
CA PHE A 50 -13.89 2.65 10.80
C PHE A 50 -15.05 1.68 10.69
N THR A 51 -15.73 1.47 11.82
CA THR A 51 -16.77 0.47 11.94
C THR A 51 -18.13 1.13 12.21
N LEU A 52 -19.11 0.84 11.36
CA LEU A 52 -20.49 1.33 11.43
C LEU A 52 -21.44 0.24 11.95
N GLU A 53 -22.58 0.66 12.50
CA GLU A 53 -23.74 -0.23 12.66
C GLU A 53 -24.28 -0.66 11.29
N GLN A 54 -24.77 -1.90 11.19
CA GLN A 54 -25.48 -2.35 9.99
C GLN A 54 -26.86 -1.66 9.89
N PRO A 55 -27.27 -1.19 8.69
CA PRO A 55 -28.56 -0.51 8.46
C PRO A 55 -29.74 -1.51 8.38
N ARG A 56 -29.91 -2.34 9.42
CA ARG A 56 -30.91 -3.41 9.45
C ARG A 56 -32.32 -2.87 9.34
N GLY A 57 -33.13 -3.46 8.46
CA GLY A 57 -34.53 -3.09 8.28
C GLY A 57 -34.79 -1.72 7.67
N GLN A 58 -33.76 -0.86 7.52
CA GLN A 58 -33.91 0.52 7.03
C GLN A 58 -34.42 0.59 5.59
N PHE A 59 -34.20 -0.47 4.81
CA PHE A 59 -34.60 -0.57 3.41
C PHE A 59 -35.86 -1.43 3.19
N SER A 60 -36.54 -1.83 4.27
CA SER A 60 -37.67 -2.78 4.18
C SER A 60 -38.92 -2.19 3.56
N HIS A 61 -39.18 -0.89 3.77
CA HIS A 61 -40.36 -0.18 3.27
C HIS A 61 -40.24 0.27 1.82
N LEU A 62 -39.02 0.23 1.25
CA LEU A 62 -38.77 0.64 -0.12
C LEU A 62 -39.31 -0.40 -1.10
N ASN A 63 -39.89 0.07 -2.21
CA ASN A 63 -40.30 -0.80 -3.32
C ASN A 63 -39.09 -1.20 -4.20
N ILE A 64 -38.17 -1.96 -3.57
CA ILE A 64 -36.91 -2.43 -4.17
C ILE A 64 -36.83 -3.95 -4.16
N SER A 65 -36.14 -4.49 -5.16
CA SER A 65 -35.80 -5.91 -5.28
C SER A 65 -34.74 -6.29 -4.25
N ASP A 66 -34.70 -7.57 -3.85
CA ASP A 66 -33.63 -8.12 -3.01
C ASP A 66 -32.27 -8.18 -3.73
N PHE A 67 -32.23 -7.82 -5.02
CA PHE A 67 -31.01 -7.72 -5.82
C PHE A 67 -30.62 -6.27 -6.17
N ASP A 68 -31.48 -5.28 -5.86
CA ASP A 68 -31.17 -3.87 -6.09
C ASP A 68 -29.92 -3.50 -5.25
N ALA A 69 -29.02 -2.73 -5.86
CA ALA A 69 -27.73 -2.45 -5.27
C ALA A 69 -27.86 -1.41 -4.16
N ILE A 70 -27.32 -1.72 -2.99
CA ILE A 70 -27.18 -0.78 -1.88
C ILE A 70 -25.69 -0.48 -1.75
N TRP A 71 -25.34 0.78 -1.97
CA TRP A 71 -23.97 1.28 -1.90
C TRP A 71 -23.78 2.11 -0.64
N LEU A 72 -22.62 2.02 0.00
CA LEU A 72 -22.17 3.03 0.95
C LEU A 72 -21.41 4.11 0.18
N VAL A 73 -21.91 5.34 0.21
CA VAL A 73 -21.20 6.51 -0.30
C VAL A 73 -20.28 7.00 0.80
N LEU A 74 -19.00 7.15 0.50
CA LEU A 74 -18.01 7.79 1.38
C LEU A 74 -17.54 9.09 0.77
N ALA A 75 -17.59 10.17 1.56
CA ALA A 75 -17.24 11.51 1.11
C ALA A 75 -16.37 12.24 2.14
N HIS A 76 -15.57 13.18 1.66
CA HIS A 76 -14.95 14.18 2.53
C HIS A 76 -16.01 15.10 3.14
N SER A 77 -15.86 15.38 4.44
CA SER A 77 -16.72 16.35 5.13
C SER A 77 -16.52 17.76 4.56
N ASN A 78 -15.30 18.10 4.15
CA ASN A 78 -14.91 19.41 3.63
C ASN A 78 -15.26 19.55 2.13
N GLY A 79 -16.55 19.58 1.80
CA GLY A 79 -17.06 19.86 0.44
C GLY A 79 -17.52 18.62 -0.34
N GLY A 80 -16.89 17.46 -0.16
CA GLY A 80 -17.27 16.23 -0.85
C GLY A 80 -18.73 15.82 -0.65
N HIS A 81 -19.23 15.94 0.59
CA HIS A 81 -20.64 15.63 0.91
C HIS A 81 -21.65 16.67 0.40
N GLN A 82 -21.24 17.95 0.28
CA GLN A 82 -22.11 19.06 -0.15
C GLN A 82 -22.29 19.05 -1.67
N ASN A 83 -21.25 18.66 -2.40
CA ASN A 83 -21.25 18.57 -3.85
C ASN A 83 -21.67 17.18 -4.37
N PHE A 84 -22.09 16.28 -3.48
CA PHE A 84 -22.52 14.95 -3.86
C PHE A 84 -23.78 15.02 -4.71
N THR A 85 -23.73 14.42 -5.89
CA THR A 85 -24.88 14.15 -6.74
C THR A 85 -24.90 12.67 -7.04
N ALA A 86 -26.03 12.00 -6.79
CA ALA A 86 -26.15 10.57 -7.04
C ALA A 86 -25.91 10.26 -8.53
N PRO A 87 -24.96 9.36 -8.87
CA PRO A 87 -24.69 8.99 -10.25
C PRO A 87 -25.94 8.43 -10.92
N GLN A 88 -26.27 8.94 -12.11
CA GLN A 88 -27.43 8.48 -12.88
C GLN A 88 -27.19 7.14 -13.56
N ARG A 89 -25.93 6.84 -13.86
CA ARG A 89 -25.49 5.57 -14.43
C ARG A 89 -24.48 4.92 -13.52
N VAL A 90 -24.47 3.59 -13.53
CA VAL A 90 -23.50 2.82 -12.75
C VAL A 90 -22.09 3.20 -13.20
N GLU A 91 -21.86 3.35 -14.51
CA GLU A 91 -20.59 3.71 -15.17
C GLU A 91 -19.98 5.02 -14.66
N ASP A 92 -20.81 5.98 -14.25
CA ASP A 92 -20.35 7.30 -13.76
C ASP A 92 -19.95 7.27 -12.27
N THR A 93 -20.16 6.13 -11.61
CA THR A 93 -19.94 6.01 -10.16
C THR A 93 -18.45 5.98 -9.85
N PRO A 94 -17.93 6.94 -9.05
CA PRO A 94 -16.50 7.03 -8.74
C PRO A 94 -15.99 5.83 -7.92
N VAL A 95 -14.73 5.48 -8.18
CA VAL A 95 -14.00 4.41 -7.48
C VAL A 95 -13.04 5.00 -6.44
N PRO A 96 -12.47 4.21 -5.49
CA PRO A 96 -11.58 4.74 -4.46
C PRO A 96 -10.43 5.61 -4.99
N ALA A 97 -9.84 5.27 -6.14
CA ALA A 97 -8.77 6.04 -6.76
C ALA A 97 -9.19 7.46 -7.18
N ASN A 98 -10.48 7.71 -7.44
CA ASN A 98 -10.98 9.04 -7.79
C ASN A 98 -11.21 9.94 -6.58
N PHE A 99 -11.11 9.40 -5.36
CA PHE A 99 -11.51 10.09 -4.14
C PHE A 99 -10.81 11.44 -3.92
N PRO A 100 -9.48 11.61 -4.15
CA PRO A 100 -8.82 12.90 -3.99
C PRO A 100 -9.36 14.00 -4.93
N GLN A 101 -9.86 13.62 -6.11
CA GLN A 101 -10.32 14.55 -7.15
C GLN A 101 -11.84 14.80 -7.06
N ARG A 102 -12.62 13.75 -6.81
CA ARG A 102 -14.10 13.81 -6.78
C ARG A 102 -14.63 14.15 -5.39
N GLY A 103 -13.85 13.94 -4.34
CA GLY A 103 -14.26 14.15 -2.95
C GLY A 103 -15.23 13.09 -2.39
N TYR A 104 -15.63 12.11 -3.21
CA TYR A 104 -16.44 10.96 -2.81
C TYR A 104 -16.23 9.75 -3.73
N TYR A 105 -16.59 8.57 -3.24
CA TYR A 105 -16.71 7.33 -4.02
C TYR A 105 -17.72 6.39 -3.35
N VAL A 106 -18.06 5.29 -4.03
CA VAL A 106 -18.92 4.24 -3.43
C VAL A 106 -18.13 3.01 -3.05
N THR A 107 -18.58 2.35 -1.99
CA THR A 107 -17.98 1.13 -1.46
C THR A 107 -19.05 0.22 -0.84
N LEU A 108 -18.64 -0.98 -0.40
CA LEU A 108 -19.48 -1.93 0.32
C LEU A 108 -20.80 -2.24 -0.40
N ARG A 109 -20.71 -2.76 -1.63
CA ARG A 109 -21.90 -3.21 -2.37
C ARG A 109 -22.65 -4.26 -1.55
N ALA A 110 -23.93 -4.02 -1.33
CA ALA A 110 -24.83 -4.95 -0.68
C ALA A 110 -26.19 -4.95 -1.40
N ASN A 111 -27.15 -5.64 -0.81
CA ASN A 111 -28.55 -5.66 -1.22
C ASN A 111 -29.44 -5.79 0.02
N ARG A 112 -30.75 -5.68 -0.17
CA ARG A 112 -31.72 -5.68 0.94
C ARG A 112 -31.68 -6.97 1.76
N ALA A 113 -31.44 -8.12 1.13
CA ALA A 113 -31.36 -9.42 1.82
C ALA A 113 -30.22 -9.51 2.85
N LEU A 114 -29.15 -8.72 2.68
CA LEU A 114 -28.04 -8.64 3.64
C LEU A 114 -28.34 -7.76 4.87
N TYR A 115 -29.44 -6.99 4.85
CA TYR A 115 -29.85 -6.11 5.94
C TYR A 115 -31.25 -6.43 6.48
N PRO A 116 -31.51 -7.69 6.87
CA PRO A 116 -32.84 -8.11 7.31
C PRO A 116 -33.26 -7.34 8.56
N GLY A 117 -34.53 -6.92 8.60
CA GLY A 117 -35.17 -6.41 9.80
C GLY A 117 -35.31 -7.49 10.88
N GLY A 118 -35.74 -7.08 12.08
CA GLY A 118 -36.02 -7.98 13.20
C GLY A 118 -35.05 -7.86 14.38
N GLN A 119 -35.36 -8.58 15.45
CA GLN A 119 -34.67 -8.50 16.74
C GLN A 119 -33.14 -8.66 16.57
N PRO A 120 -32.33 -7.89 17.31
CA PRO A 120 -30.90 -8.12 17.38
C PRO A 120 -30.67 -9.50 18.03
N GLY A 121 -30.18 -10.46 17.25
CA GLY A 121 -29.57 -11.66 17.84
C GLY A 121 -28.28 -11.28 18.57
N ASN A 122 -27.76 -12.15 19.43
CA ASN A 122 -26.49 -11.95 20.16
C ASN A 122 -25.22 -11.86 19.28
N GLN A 123 -25.36 -11.74 17.95
CA GLN A 123 -24.25 -11.70 17.02
C GLN A 123 -23.87 -10.25 16.72
N LEU A 124 -22.57 -9.94 16.80
CA LEU A 124 -22.03 -8.66 16.38
C LEU A 124 -22.29 -8.44 14.88
N ARG A 125 -22.98 -7.34 14.53
CA ARG A 125 -23.39 -6.99 13.17
C ARG A 125 -22.91 -5.60 12.80
N VAL A 126 -21.73 -5.53 12.20
CA VAL A 126 -21.08 -4.26 11.86
C VAL A 126 -20.67 -4.21 10.39
N LEU A 127 -20.48 -2.99 9.88
CA LEU A 127 -19.88 -2.72 8.58
C LEU A 127 -18.55 -2.02 8.77
N ARG A 128 -17.46 -2.69 8.41
CA ARG A 128 -16.11 -2.11 8.50
C ARG A 128 -15.72 -1.49 7.17
N VAL A 129 -15.63 -0.17 7.14
CA VAL A 129 -15.22 0.63 5.99
C VAL A 129 -13.69 0.62 5.89
N GLY A 130 -13.17 0.36 4.69
CA GLY A 130 -11.74 0.34 4.37
C GLY A 130 -10.99 -0.95 4.71
N ASN A 131 -11.69 -2.06 5.00
CA ASN A 131 -11.04 -3.27 5.52
C ASN A 131 -10.45 -4.21 4.47
N ASP A 132 -10.67 -3.97 3.18
CA ASP A 132 -10.23 -4.87 2.12
C ASP A 132 -8.90 -4.39 1.53
N THR A 133 -7.80 -4.87 2.10
CA THR A 133 -6.43 -4.57 1.64
C THR A 133 -6.07 -5.23 0.32
N ARG A 134 -6.88 -6.17 -0.17
CA ARG A 134 -6.63 -6.92 -1.42
C ARG A 134 -7.34 -6.29 -2.61
N CYS A 135 -8.36 -5.48 -2.38
CA CYS A 135 -9.12 -4.91 -3.48
C CYS A 135 -8.42 -3.71 -4.11
N SER A 136 -8.47 -3.67 -5.44
CA SER A 136 -7.84 -2.61 -6.23
C SER A 136 -8.63 -1.30 -6.07
N PRO A 137 -7.94 -0.15 -5.86
CA PRO A 137 -8.60 1.14 -5.75
C PRO A 137 -9.27 1.58 -7.07
N MET A 138 -9.02 0.87 -8.18
CA MET A 138 -9.70 1.07 -9.46
C MET A 138 -11.01 0.28 -9.59
N THR A 139 -11.28 -0.67 -8.68
CA THR A 139 -12.49 -1.49 -8.72
C THR A 139 -13.67 -0.74 -8.11
N ARG A 140 -14.78 -0.64 -8.85
CA ARG A 140 -16.01 -0.04 -8.34
C ARG A 140 -16.53 -0.81 -7.14
N GLY A 141 -16.84 -0.09 -6.07
CA GLY A 141 -17.42 -0.70 -4.89
C GLY A 141 -16.45 -1.41 -3.96
N CYS A 142 -15.16 -1.42 -4.30
CA CYS A 142 -14.12 -2.00 -3.46
C CYS A 142 -14.03 -1.28 -2.12
N ASN A 143 -13.81 -2.05 -1.06
CA ASN A 143 -13.66 -1.58 0.32
C ASN A 143 -12.21 -1.26 0.66
N HIS A 144 -11.56 -0.50 -0.22
CA HIS A 144 -10.14 -0.15 -0.12
C HIS A 144 -9.84 0.66 1.15
N PRO A 145 -8.69 0.46 1.82
CA PRO A 145 -8.27 1.27 2.97
C PRO A 145 -8.37 2.77 2.73
N LEU A 146 -8.80 3.50 3.76
CA LEU A 146 -9.02 4.93 3.67
C LEU A 146 -7.71 5.70 3.62
N LEU A 147 -7.71 6.75 2.80
CA LEU A 147 -6.56 7.61 2.56
C LEU A 147 -6.53 8.74 3.62
N GLY A 148 -5.84 8.48 4.73
CA GLY A 148 -5.56 9.47 5.77
C GLY A 148 -6.65 9.62 6.84
N PRO A 149 -6.53 10.62 7.73
CA PRO A 149 -7.37 10.72 8.92
C PRO A 149 -8.80 11.25 8.69
N GLY A 150 -9.15 11.67 7.47
CA GLY A 150 -10.41 12.36 7.18
C GLY A 150 -10.33 13.88 7.37
N PRO A 151 -11.46 14.57 7.62
CA PRO A 151 -12.75 14.05 8.06
C PRO A 151 -13.62 13.41 6.96
N TYR A 152 -14.37 12.37 7.34
CA TYR A 152 -15.28 11.60 6.48
C TYR A 152 -16.74 11.70 6.92
N ARG A 153 -17.65 11.59 5.94
CA ARG A 153 -19.07 11.33 6.15
C ARG A 153 -19.53 10.22 5.21
N VAL A 154 -20.55 9.48 5.62
CA VAL A 154 -21.11 8.40 4.81
C VAL A 154 -22.64 8.45 4.76
N LYS A 155 -23.21 7.90 3.69
CA LYS A 155 -24.65 7.62 3.55
C LYS A 155 -24.85 6.34 2.74
N PHE A 156 -26.05 5.77 2.77
CA PHE A 156 -26.41 4.71 1.83
C PHE A 156 -27.14 5.27 0.62
N LEU A 157 -26.87 4.68 -0.54
CA LEU A 157 -27.52 4.98 -1.81
C LEU A 157 -28.06 3.68 -2.40
N VAL A 158 -29.35 3.64 -2.71
CA VAL A 158 -30.00 2.53 -3.39
C VAL A 158 -30.04 2.83 -4.88
N VAL A 159 -29.54 1.92 -5.70
CA VAL A 159 -29.41 2.06 -7.15
C VAL A 159 -30.01 0.85 -7.85
N ARG A 160 -30.79 1.10 -8.89
CA ARG A 160 -31.29 0.12 -9.86
C ARG A 160 -30.72 0.44 -11.24
N ASP A 161 -30.90 -0.45 -12.21
CA ASP A 161 -30.50 -0.27 -13.61
C ASP A 161 -30.95 1.05 -14.24
N ARG A 162 -32.03 1.66 -13.75
CA ARG A 162 -32.56 2.96 -14.22
C ARG A 162 -32.03 4.18 -13.46
N GLY A 163 -31.09 4.00 -12.55
CA GLY A 163 -30.47 5.07 -11.76
C GLY A 163 -30.76 5.00 -10.26
N PRO A 164 -30.45 6.08 -9.52
CA PRO A 164 -30.59 6.12 -8.07
C PRO A 164 -32.06 6.21 -7.68
N MET A 165 -32.45 5.46 -6.65
CA MET A 165 -33.84 5.32 -6.21
C MET A 165 -34.10 5.95 -4.85
N ALA A 166 -33.18 5.73 -3.91
CA ALA A 166 -33.31 6.23 -2.55
C ALA A 166 -31.94 6.55 -1.94
N GLU A 167 -31.90 7.47 -1.00
CA GLU A 167 -30.71 7.76 -0.20
C GLU A 167 -31.05 7.97 1.27
N THR A 168 -30.07 7.70 2.14
CA THR A 168 -30.18 8.01 3.56
C THR A 168 -29.62 9.40 3.87
N GLU A 169 -29.83 9.87 5.09
CA GLU A 169 -29.11 11.02 5.61
C GLU A 169 -27.61 10.74 5.72
N TRP A 170 -26.82 11.82 5.73
CA TRP A 170 -25.39 11.75 6.01
C TRP A 170 -25.14 11.45 7.49
N SER A 171 -24.11 10.64 7.75
CA SER A 171 -23.59 10.42 9.10
C SER A 171 -23.03 11.71 9.72
N SER A 172 -22.80 11.66 11.04
CA SER A 172 -21.89 12.59 11.68
C SER A 172 -20.48 12.49 11.09
N GLU A 173 -19.69 13.55 11.27
CA GLU A 173 -18.29 13.56 10.87
C GLU A 173 -17.49 12.50 11.63
N THR A 174 -16.65 11.76 10.90
CA THR A 174 -15.76 10.75 11.45
C THR A 174 -14.31 11.12 11.13
N ARG A 175 -13.48 11.17 12.17
CA ARG A 175 -12.01 11.27 12.04
C ARG A 175 -11.40 9.94 12.44
N LEU A 176 -10.46 9.46 11.62
CA LEU A 176 -9.68 8.28 11.91
C LEU A 176 -8.52 8.62 12.84
N GLN A 177 -7.92 7.57 13.40
CA GLN A 177 -6.73 7.74 14.22
C GLN A 177 -5.58 8.25 13.36
N GLN A 178 -4.81 9.19 13.88
CA GLN A 178 -3.59 9.65 13.22
C GLN A 178 -2.43 8.78 13.68
N ALA A 179 -1.59 8.34 12.74
CA ALA A 179 -0.30 7.78 13.09
C ALA A 179 0.60 8.91 13.57
N GLU A 180 1.06 8.86 14.81
CA GLU A 180 2.27 9.58 15.19
C GLU A 180 3.44 8.86 14.53
N ALA A 181 4.20 9.57 13.70
CA ALA A 181 5.45 9.04 13.19
C ALA A 181 6.35 8.79 14.40
N LEU A 182 6.70 7.52 14.64
CA LEU A 182 7.75 7.19 15.59
C LEU A 182 9.01 7.90 15.09
N GLN A 183 9.42 8.94 15.80
CA GLN A 183 10.73 9.55 15.62
C GLN A 183 11.72 8.39 15.77
N ALA A 184 12.40 8.03 14.68
CA ALA A 184 13.52 7.12 14.76
C ALA A 184 14.57 7.83 15.62
N ALA A 185 14.55 7.56 16.92
CA ALA A 185 15.63 7.96 17.79
C ALA A 185 16.90 7.34 17.15
N PRO A 186 17.97 8.14 16.94
CA PRO A 186 19.26 7.56 16.62
C PRO A 186 19.51 6.49 17.67
N GLY A 187 19.59 5.22 17.24
CA GLY A 187 19.80 4.12 18.16
C GLY A 187 21.00 4.47 19.03
N PRO A 188 20.93 4.28 20.35
CA PRO A 188 22.09 4.53 21.19
C PRO A 188 23.21 3.64 20.63
N GLN A 189 24.29 4.26 20.13
CA GLN A 189 25.54 3.55 19.92
C GLN A 189 26.06 3.19 21.31
N SER A 190 25.45 2.18 21.93
CA SER A 190 25.90 1.63 23.20
C SER A 190 27.32 1.12 22.98
N ALA A 191 28.23 1.53 23.85
CA ALA A 191 29.63 1.12 23.85
C ALA A 191 29.83 -0.41 23.67
N ASP A 192 28.84 -1.21 24.09
CA ASP A 192 28.78 -2.67 23.89
C ASP A 192 28.92 -3.11 22.42
N THR A 193 28.37 -2.36 21.46
CA THR A 193 28.46 -2.73 20.04
C THR A 193 29.88 -2.58 19.51
N VAL A 194 30.65 -1.62 20.04
CA VAL A 194 32.06 -1.42 19.69
C VAL A 194 32.91 -2.54 20.27
N VAL A 195 32.62 -2.97 21.51
CA VAL A 195 33.33 -4.07 22.19
C VAL A 195 33.11 -5.40 21.46
N ILE A 196 31.87 -5.68 21.03
CA ILE A 196 31.51 -6.92 20.32
C ILE A 196 32.21 -7.03 18.96
N VAL A 197 32.50 -5.92 18.28
CA VAL A 197 33.17 -5.95 16.97
C VAL A 197 34.70 -5.86 17.10
N ALA A 198 35.21 -5.08 18.05
CA ALA A 198 36.64 -4.85 18.22
C ALA A 198 37.39 -6.10 18.71
N ILE A 199 36.87 -6.79 19.73
CA ILE A 199 37.51 -7.98 20.31
C ILE A 199 37.72 -9.10 19.28
N PRO A 200 36.69 -9.56 18.52
CA PRO A 200 36.89 -10.61 17.53
C PRO A 200 37.80 -10.17 16.38
N SER A 201 37.80 -8.89 16.02
CA SER A 201 38.68 -8.36 14.96
C SER A 201 40.15 -8.45 15.36
N VAL A 202 40.49 -8.10 16.62
CA VAL A 202 41.85 -8.20 17.14
C VAL A 202 42.29 -9.66 17.29
N LEU A 203 41.41 -10.52 17.83
CA LEU A 203 41.70 -11.95 17.97
C LEU A 203 41.94 -12.63 16.61
N LEU A 204 41.15 -12.27 15.59
CA LEU A 204 41.33 -12.76 14.23
C LEU A 204 42.68 -12.32 13.63
N ALA A 205 43.09 -11.07 13.85
CA ALA A 205 44.37 -10.55 13.37
C ALA A 205 45.58 -11.26 14.01
N ILE A 206 45.51 -11.53 15.31
CA ILE A 206 46.53 -12.30 16.04
C ILE A 206 46.62 -13.74 15.49
N LEU A 207 45.46 -14.40 15.32
CA LEU A 207 45.39 -15.76 14.81
C LEU A 207 45.99 -15.86 13.40
N LEU A 208 45.65 -14.93 12.50
CA LEU A 208 46.19 -14.88 11.14
C LEU A 208 47.70 -14.68 11.13
N THR A 209 48.21 -13.81 12.00
CA THR A 209 49.65 -13.53 12.10
C THR A 209 50.41 -14.77 12.59
N ALA A 210 49.91 -15.45 13.63
CA ALA A 210 50.49 -16.68 14.14
C ALA A 210 50.47 -17.83 13.11
N LEU A 211 49.40 -17.93 12.33
CA LEU A 211 49.30 -18.90 11.24
C LEU A 211 50.33 -18.60 10.14
N LEU A 212 50.48 -17.34 9.75
CA LEU A 212 51.46 -16.92 8.75
C LEU A 212 52.90 -17.18 9.21
N THR A 213 53.23 -16.85 10.45
CA THR A 213 54.58 -17.11 10.98
C THR A 213 54.87 -18.59 11.06
N LEU A 214 53.89 -19.42 11.46
CA LEU A 214 54.04 -20.87 11.46
C LEU A 214 54.26 -21.41 10.05
N LEU A 215 53.45 -21.00 9.07
CA LEU A 215 53.59 -21.40 7.67
C LEU A 215 54.95 -21.03 7.11
N ILE A 216 55.41 -19.80 7.35
CA ILE A 216 56.73 -19.32 6.94
C ILE A 216 57.81 -20.18 7.59
N TYR A 217 57.75 -20.40 8.91
CA TYR A 217 58.71 -21.22 9.64
C TYR A 217 58.78 -22.64 9.10
N THR A 218 57.63 -23.31 8.93
CA THR A 218 57.59 -24.66 8.32
C THR A 218 58.09 -24.68 6.89
N CYS A 219 57.84 -23.64 6.10
CA CYS A 219 58.33 -23.56 4.72
C CYS A 219 59.86 -23.41 4.67
N TYR A 220 60.44 -22.61 5.57
CA TYR A 220 61.89 -22.48 5.72
C TYR A 220 62.54 -23.74 6.27
N ASP A 221 61.91 -24.41 7.23
CA ASP A 221 62.44 -25.66 7.83
C ASP A 221 62.39 -26.82 6.81
N THR A 222 61.30 -26.93 6.04
CA THR A 222 61.14 -27.96 5.00
C THR A 222 62.02 -27.70 3.77
N CYS A 223 62.30 -26.43 3.42
CA CYS A 223 63.23 -26.08 2.33
C CYS A 223 64.70 -25.98 2.78
N GLY A 224 64.97 -25.94 4.09
CA GLY A 224 66.31 -25.75 4.67
C GLY A 224 67.07 -27.04 4.96
N SER A 225 66.40 -28.20 4.95
CA SER A 225 66.99 -29.50 5.28
C SER A 225 67.53 -30.26 4.06
N THR A 226 68.36 -29.61 3.23
CA THR A 226 69.34 -30.35 2.41
C THR A 226 70.73 -29.76 2.61
N SER A 227 71.41 -30.25 3.64
CA SER A 227 72.86 -30.19 3.76
C SER A 227 73.40 -31.62 3.81
N ILE A 228 74.01 -32.08 2.72
CA ILE A 228 74.85 -33.29 2.71
C ILE A 228 76.31 -32.81 2.74
N SER A 229 77.04 -33.20 3.79
CA SER A 229 78.48 -32.95 3.92
C SER A 229 79.28 -34.24 3.77
N GLY A 230 80.20 -34.23 2.80
CA GLY A 230 81.49 -34.95 2.76
C GLY A 230 81.52 -36.35 2.12
N PRO A 231 82.72 -36.94 1.83
CA PRO A 231 83.97 -36.38 1.29
C PRO A 231 84.52 -37.22 0.10
N GLY A 232 85.45 -36.67 -0.70
CA GLY A 232 86.27 -37.45 -1.65
C GLY A 232 86.22 -36.94 -3.10
N GLU A 233 87.38 -36.55 -3.63
CA GLU A 233 87.59 -36.36 -5.06
C GLU A 233 87.16 -37.59 -5.85
N LEU A 234 86.41 -37.39 -6.93
CA LEU A 234 86.62 -38.08 -8.21
C LEU A 234 85.96 -37.23 -9.31
N VAL A 235 86.83 -36.71 -10.16
CA VAL A 235 86.58 -35.86 -11.33
C VAL A 235 85.61 -36.51 -12.32
N CYS A 236 84.72 -35.71 -12.93
CA CYS A 236 84.45 -35.84 -14.36
C CYS A 236 84.20 -34.45 -15.00
N MET A 237 85.06 -34.12 -15.95
CA MET A 237 85.12 -32.87 -16.72
C MET A 237 83.81 -32.44 -17.40
N ARG A 238 83.62 -31.12 -17.56
CA ARG A 238 83.64 -30.52 -18.90
C ARG A 238 84.31 -29.14 -18.89
N ARG A 239 85.48 -29.11 -19.50
CA ARG A 239 86.46 -28.03 -19.60
C ARG A 239 85.99 -27.04 -20.68
N TYR A 240 85.79 -25.77 -20.34
CA TYR A 240 85.68 -24.69 -21.32
C TYR A 240 87.06 -24.04 -21.47
N ASN A 241 87.65 -24.17 -22.67
CA ASN A 241 88.92 -23.51 -23.02
C ASN A 241 88.63 -22.06 -23.42
N THR A 242 89.07 -21.10 -22.61
CA THR A 242 89.30 -19.72 -23.05
C THR A 242 90.72 -19.64 -23.62
N HIS A 243 90.84 -19.35 -24.92
CA HIS A 243 92.13 -19.15 -25.57
C HIS A 243 92.77 -17.83 -25.10
N HIS A 244 93.95 -17.98 -24.50
CA HIS A 244 95.12 -17.09 -24.44
C HIS A 244 94.91 -15.56 -24.42
N MET A 245 95.28 -14.93 -23.31
CA MET A 245 96.12 -13.73 -23.37
C MET A 245 97.45 -14.04 -22.69
N PHE A 246 98.52 -14.06 -23.49
CA PHE A 246 99.87 -13.89 -22.98
C PHE A 246 100.04 -12.42 -22.58
N SER A 247 100.59 -12.20 -21.39
CA SER A 247 101.38 -11.01 -21.08
C SER A 247 102.62 -11.53 -20.39
N PRO A 248 103.82 -11.08 -20.81
CA PRO A 248 104.59 -10.39 -19.81
C PRO A 248 105.47 -9.23 -20.31
N SER A 249 105.69 -8.35 -19.33
CA SER A 249 106.89 -7.54 -19.07
C SER A 249 107.15 -6.29 -19.89
N ALA A 250 107.14 -5.18 -19.15
CA ALA A 250 107.80 -3.94 -19.48
C ALA A 250 109.32 -4.12 -19.53
N GLU A 251 109.95 -3.53 -20.55
CA GLU A 251 111.31 -3.02 -20.43
C GLU A 251 111.48 -1.77 -21.31
N ARG A 252 112.42 -0.93 -20.90
CA ARG A 252 112.58 0.50 -21.15
C ARG A 252 113.71 0.70 -22.16
N GLY A 253 113.64 1.69 -23.06
CA GLY A 253 114.85 2.33 -23.59
C GLY A 253 114.88 2.68 -25.08
N PHE A 254 115.01 3.99 -25.31
CA PHE A 254 115.49 4.75 -26.48
C PHE A 254 114.69 4.69 -27.80
#